data_AF-A0A518IDY5-F1
#
_entry.id   AF-A0A518IDY5-F1
#
_cell.length_a   1.000
_cell.length_b   1.000
_cell.length_c   1.000
_cell.angle_alpha   90.00
_cell.angle_beta   90.00
_cell.angle_gamma   90.00
#
_symmetry.space_group_name_H-M   'P 1'
#
loop_
_entity.id
_entity.type
_entity.pdbx_description
1 polymer ?
#
loop_
_entity_poly.entity_id
_entity_poly.type
_entity_poly.pdbx_seq_one_letter_code
_entity_poly.pdbx_strand_id
1 'polypeptide(L)'
;MLTILYVALGVILGFVILILIIWFWLKYKFRKFTSRFAEELADAFKNAGGFAPPLRIDLEPMDEPEWTDSEKIAMLSAALNEAGYAPDGLYEAYAPVHIKIQGFKNRNLPGFAALYEIDQIGAIHLDLVCEYSDGTHVTVSTAPDDGMDHPEFSTMIRLSHLDLSKPEQVQELYQRMQEEINGKTMVDQTNRSFEEVFENSWARSMDWRIERGGITTAEIIRVAEINGQPKPSQEEIEVAKFPWKEQIDSFITDQIRKSYLKNTNMSGDEWEETLDRLVIVHEKSDPTRLISELADIITYDNDLDEEEEDGEDPYLKMEHQLKAVFDSEPSVIDGFRKAMELLPPRKEYTHHGSTETPWRSEVYLSPNFYDDENDF
;
A
#
# COMPACT_ATOMS: atom_id res chain seq x y z
N MET A 1 62.08 -25.55 -9.46
CA MET A 1 60.69 -26.06 -9.41
C MET A 1 60.03 -25.83 -8.06
N LEU A 2 60.61 -26.27 -6.93
CA LEU A 2 60.06 -26.04 -5.58
C LEU A 2 59.80 -24.56 -5.24
N THR A 3 60.71 -23.66 -5.60
CA THR A 3 60.56 -22.21 -5.36
C THR A 3 59.38 -21.59 -6.12
N ILE A 4 59.13 -22.01 -7.36
CA ILE A 4 58.00 -21.53 -8.17
C ILE A 4 56.67 -22.04 -7.58
N LEU A 5 56.66 -23.27 -7.06
CA LEU A 5 55.50 -23.86 -6.40
C LEU A 5 55.14 -23.08 -5.12
N TYR A 6 56.10 -22.74 -4.27
CA TYR A 6 55.85 -21.98 -3.05
C TYR A 6 55.36 -20.55 -3.32
N VAL A 7 55.88 -19.91 -4.36
CA VAL A 7 55.41 -18.58 -4.79
C VAL A 7 53.98 -18.66 -5.30
N ALA A 8 53.65 -19.65 -6.15
CA ALA A 8 52.29 -19.85 -6.63
C ALA A 8 51.30 -20.14 -5.50
N LEU A 9 51.68 -20.98 -4.53
CA LEU A 9 50.85 -21.30 -3.37
C LEU A 9 50.61 -20.08 -2.48
N GLY A 10 51.63 -19.24 -2.28
CA GLY A 10 51.54 -18.00 -1.51
C GLY A 10 50.61 -16.97 -2.15
N VAL A 11 50.63 -16.85 -3.49
CA VAL A 11 49.72 -15.95 -4.23
C VAL A 11 48.27 -16.43 -4.15
N ILE A 12 48.03 -17.73 -4.31
CA ILE A 12 46.68 -18.32 -4.18
C ILE A 12 46.14 -18.11 -2.76
N LEU A 13 46.94 -18.39 -1.74
CA LEU A 13 46.53 -18.20 -0.35
C LEU A 13 46.23 -16.72 -0.04
N GLY A 14 47.08 -15.81 -0.52
CA GLY A 14 46.86 -14.37 -0.38
C GLY A 14 45.56 -13.90 -1.06
N PHE A 15 45.26 -14.45 -2.24
CA PHE A 15 44.03 -14.12 -2.98
C PHE A 15 42.77 -14.65 -2.27
N VAL A 16 42.82 -15.87 -1.73
CA VAL A 16 41.71 -16.44 -0.94
C VAL A 16 41.45 -15.62 0.33
N ILE A 17 42.51 -15.23 1.04
CA ILE A 17 42.37 -14.37 2.23
C ILE A 17 41.79 -13.00 1.86
N LEU A 18 42.23 -12.42 0.75
CA LEU A 18 41.69 -11.15 0.25
C LEU A 18 40.20 -11.25 -0.06
N ILE A 19 39.76 -12.32 -0.74
CA ILE A 19 38.33 -12.56 -1.03
C ILE A 19 37.54 -12.70 0.26
N LEU A 20 38.03 -13.44 1.25
CA LEU A 20 37.35 -13.60 2.54
C LEU A 20 37.25 -12.28 3.30
N ILE A 21 38.29 -11.44 3.27
CA ILE A 21 38.27 -10.11 3.88
C ILE A 21 37.27 -9.21 3.16
N ILE A 22 37.26 -9.19 1.82
CA ILE A 22 36.31 -8.40 1.02
C ILE A 22 34.89 -8.87 1.31
N TRP A 23 34.63 -10.18 1.34
CA TRP A 23 33.33 -10.75 1.63
C TRP A 23 32.85 -10.39 3.05
N PHE A 24 33.72 -10.53 4.06
CA PHE A 24 33.37 -10.18 5.44
C PHE A 24 33.16 -8.67 5.62
N TRP A 25 33.95 -7.85 4.91
CA TRP A 25 33.81 -6.40 4.90
C TRP A 25 32.52 -5.94 4.21
N LEU A 26 32.18 -6.54 3.06
CA LEU A 26 30.91 -6.32 2.38
C LEU A 26 29.75 -6.74 3.27
N LYS A 27 29.76 -7.94 3.85
CA LYS A 27 28.71 -8.42 4.76
C LYS A 27 28.52 -7.50 5.97
N TYR A 28 29.62 -7.03 6.58
CA TYR A 28 29.55 -6.11 7.72
C TYR A 28 29.06 -4.71 7.33
N LYS A 29 29.46 -4.20 6.16
CA LYS A 29 29.01 -2.90 5.63
C LYS A 29 27.54 -2.94 5.21
N PHE A 30 27.10 -4.02 4.55
CA PHE A 30 25.69 -4.24 4.23
C PHE A 30 24.85 -4.36 5.49
N ARG A 31 25.30 -5.05 6.54
CA ARG A 31 24.56 -5.12 7.82
C ARG A 31 24.40 -3.78 8.53
N LYS A 32 25.37 -2.87 8.40
CA LYS A 32 25.27 -1.49 8.92
C LYS A 32 24.45 -0.57 8.02
N PHE A 33 24.40 -0.85 6.72
CA PHE A 33 23.57 -0.12 5.77
C PHE A 33 22.11 -0.51 5.94
N THR A 34 21.81 -1.81 6.08
CA THR A 34 20.45 -2.30 6.33
C THR A 34 19.94 -1.87 7.71
N SER A 35 20.78 -1.81 8.75
CA SER A 35 20.32 -1.30 10.06
C SER A 35 19.98 0.18 10.03
N ARG A 36 20.71 1.00 9.26
CA ARG A 36 20.40 2.44 9.08
C ARG A 36 19.17 2.65 8.21
N PHE A 37 19.02 1.87 7.15
CA PHE A 37 17.82 1.89 6.31
C PHE A 37 16.59 1.38 7.08
N ALA A 38 16.75 0.36 7.93
CA ALA A 38 15.70 -0.10 8.83
C ALA A 38 15.37 0.93 9.92
N GLU A 39 16.35 1.68 10.44
CA GLU A 39 16.13 2.81 11.34
C GLU A 39 15.41 3.97 10.64
N GLU A 40 15.80 4.34 9.41
CA GLU A 40 15.13 5.39 8.61
C GLU A 40 13.72 4.97 8.16
N LEU A 41 13.52 3.70 7.79
CA LEU A 41 12.21 3.15 7.46
C LEU A 41 11.35 3.05 8.73
N ALA A 42 11.91 2.58 9.86
CA ALA A 42 11.22 2.58 11.13
C ALA A 42 10.90 4.00 11.60
N ASP A 43 11.76 4.98 11.35
CA ASP A 43 11.51 6.39 11.63
C ASP A 43 10.52 7.01 10.64
N ALA A 44 10.42 6.54 9.39
CA ALA A 44 9.34 6.91 8.46
C ALA A 44 8.00 6.28 8.88
N PHE A 45 8.01 5.02 9.31
CA PHE A 45 6.86 4.33 9.90
C PHE A 45 6.40 4.97 11.20
N LYS A 46 7.34 5.44 12.03
CA LYS A 46 7.07 6.13 13.29
C LYS A 46 6.63 7.57 13.04
N ASN A 47 7.36 8.38 12.28
CA ASN A 47 7.20 9.83 12.25
C ASN A 47 6.16 10.35 11.23
N ALA A 48 5.74 9.54 10.25
CA ALA A 48 4.86 10.00 9.16
C ALA A 48 3.49 9.29 9.08
N GLY A 49 3.10 8.51 10.09
CA GLY A 49 1.86 7.72 10.03
C GLY A 49 1.93 6.50 9.09
N GLY A 50 3.16 6.07 8.74
CA GLY A 50 3.41 4.92 7.87
C GLY A 50 3.24 5.20 6.37
N PHE A 51 3.76 4.30 5.55
CA PHE A 51 3.35 4.21 4.15
C PHE A 51 1.93 3.67 4.09
N ALA A 52 1.07 4.25 3.24
CA ALA A 52 -0.23 3.63 2.96
C ALA A 52 0.01 2.22 2.39
N PRO A 53 -0.58 1.17 2.98
CA PRO A 53 -0.44 -0.20 2.51
C PRO A 53 -1.11 -0.34 1.14
N PRO A 54 -0.72 -1.33 0.31
CA PRO A 54 -1.27 -1.45 -1.02
C PRO A 54 -2.78 -1.75 -0.93
N LEU A 55 -3.58 -1.04 -1.71
CA LEU A 55 -5.04 -1.21 -1.68
C LEU A 55 -5.50 -2.59 -2.17
N ARG A 56 -4.63 -3.30 -2.89
CA ARG A 56 -4.75 -4.71 -3.26
C ARG A 56 -3.41 -5.39 -3.03
N ILE A 57 -3.45 -6.63 -2.57
CA ILE A 57 -2.27 -7.45 -2.36
C ILE A 57 -2.40 -8.66 -3.27
N ASP A 58 -1.32 -8.96 -3.99
CA ASP A 58 -1.18 -10.17 -4.77
C ASP A 58 -0.07 -10.98 -4.10
N LEU A 59 -0.36 -12.25 -3.79
CA LEU A 59 0.60 -13.16 -3.21
C LEU A 59 1.37 -13.87 -4.32
N GLU A 60 2.68 -13.69 -4.35
CA GLU A 60 3.55 -14.37 -5.31
C GLU A 60 4.04 -15.69 -4.71
N PRO A 61 3.77 -16.85 -5.33
CA PRO A 61 4.23 -18.14 -4.82
C PRO A 61 5.75 -18.22 -4.73
N MET A 62 6.25 -18.84 -3.66
CA MET A 62 7.67 -19.09 -3.45
C MET A 62 7.94 -20.60 -3.29
N ASP A 63 9.09 -21.05 -3.80
CA ASP A 63 9.55 -22.43 -3.60
C ASP A 63 10.30 -22.59 -2.27
N GLU A 64 11.23 -21.67 -1.97
CA GLU A 64 12.08 -21.72 -0.78
C GLU A 64 12.27 -20.31 -0.19
N PRO A 65 11.80 -20.05 1.04
CA PRO A 65 11.90 -18.74 1.69
C PRO A 65 13.20 -18.64 2.50
N GLU A 66 13.91 -17.53 2.37
CA GLU A 66 15.04 -17.20 3.24
C GLU A 66 14.55 -16.49 4.52
N TRP A 67 14.01 -17.24 5.48
CA TRP A 67 13.58 -16.67 6.78
C TRP A 67 14.76 -16.15 7.60
N THR A 68 14.56 -15.04 8.32
CA THR A 68 15.59 -14.51 9.26
C THR A 68 15.87 -15.50 10.40
N ASP A 69 14.84 -16.23 10.85
CA ASP A 69 14.95 -17.27 11.88
C ASP A 69 14.26 -18.56 11.43
N SER A 70 14.97 -19.34 10.61
CA SER A 70 14.43 -20.59 10.05
C SER A 70 14.13 -21.65 11.11
N GLU A 71 14.87 -21.66 12.24
CA GLU A 71 14.62 -22.60 13.34
C GLU A 71 13.30 -22.27 14.05
N LYS A 72 13.05 -20.98 14.32
CA LYS A 72 11.80 -20.51 14.89
C LYS A 72 10.62 -20.81 13.97
N ILE A 73 10.73 -20.50 12.67
CA ILE A 73 9.66 -20.78 11.70
C ILE A 73 9.36 -22.28 11.60
N ALA A 74 10.38 -23.12 11.57
CA ALA A 74 10.20 -24.58 11.55
C ALA A 74 9.49 -25.08 12.82
N MET A 75 9.87 -24.56 13.99
CA MET A 75 9.23 -24.87 15.27
C MET A 75 7.75 -24.46 15.28
N LEU A 76 7.43 -23.24 14.85
CA LEU A 76 6.06 -22.72 14.80
C LEU A 76 5.21 -23.50 13.78
N SER A 77 5.78 -23.83 12.62
CA SER A 77 5.12 -24.64 11.59
C SER A 77 4.79 -26.04 12.10
N ALA A 78 5.70 -26.66 12.86
CA ALA A 78 5.45 -27.95 13.49
C ALA A 78 4.32 -27.87 14.53
N ALA A 79 4.33 -26.85 15.39
CA ALA A 79 3.28 -26.64 16.39
C ALA A 79 1.91 -26.37 15.74
N LEU A 80 1.86 -25.61 14.65
CA LEU A 80 0.63 -25.40 13.85
C LEU A 80 0.10 -26.72 13.27
N ASN A 81 0.97 -27.55 12.72
CA ASN A 81 0.58 -28.85 12.18
C ASN A 81 0.07 -29.81 13.27
N GLU A 82 0.63 -29.77 14.49
CA GLU A 82 0.09 -30.49 15.65
C GLU A 82 -1.30 -29.97 16.07
N ALA A 83 -1.52 -28.65 15.96
CA ALA A 83 -2.84 -28.01 16.17
C ALA A 83 -3.83 -28.25 15.01
N GLY A 84 -3.44 -28.99 13.97
CA GLY A 84 -4.28 -29.38 12.83
C GLY A 84 -4.21 -28.45 11.62
N TYR A 85 -3.32 -27.46 11.61
CA TYR A 85 -3.06 -26.57 10.48
C TYR A 85 -2.02 -27.19 9.53
N ALA A 86 -2.44 -27.63 8.35
CA ALA A 86 -1.54 -28.11 7.31
C ALA A 86 -1.02 -26.93 6.47
N PRO A 87 0.26 -26.92 6.04
CA PRO A 87 0.76 -25.93 5.09
C PRO A 87 -0.10 -25.87 3.82
N ASP A 88 -0.42 -24.65 3.37
CA ASP A 88 -1.26 -24.36 2.20
C ASP A 88 -0.63 -23.25 1.34
N GLY A 89 0.61 -23.51 0.94
CA GLY A 89 1.41 -22.61 0.11
C GLY A 89 2.29 -21.65 0.90
N LEU A 90 3.29 -21.16 0.19
CA LEU A 90 4.29 -20.23 0.67
C LEU A 90 4.34 -19.09 -0.34
N TYR A 91 4.34 -17.87 0.15
CA TYR A 91 4.14 -16.69 -0.66
C TYR A 91 5.03 -15.55 -0.20
N GLU A 92 5.24 -14.59 -1.08
CA GLU A 92 5.69 -13.25 -0.75
C GLU A 92 4.74 -12.19 -1.27
N ALA A 93 4.74 -11.04 -0.59
CA ALA A 93 4.09 -9.84 -1.07
C ALA A 93 5.07 -8.68 -1.01
N TYR A 94 5.00 -7.84 -2.04
CA TYR A 94 5.80 -6.64 -2.16
C TYR A 94 4.93 -5.40 -1.96
N ALA A 95 5.53 -4.37 -1.35
CA ALA A 95 4.98 -3.05 -1.08
C ALA A 95 3.97 -2.93 0.08
N PRO A 96 4.08 -1.87 0.91
CA PRO A 96 5.26 -1.00 1.04
C PRO A 96 6.44 -1.74 1.69
N VAL A 97 6.18 -2.92 2.25
CA VAL A 97 7.17 -3.80 2.89
C VAL A 97 7.17 -5.17 2.21
N HIS A 98 8.26 -5.89 2.36
CA HIS A 98 8.39 -7.24 1.83
C HIS A 98 7.99 -8.20 2.94
N ILE A 99 6.95 -8.99 2.66
CA ILE A 99 6.40 -9.92 3.64
C ILE A 99 6.52 -11.31 3.05
N LYS A 100 7.14 -12.23 3.80
CA LYS A 100 7.11 -13.67 3.50
C LYS A 100 6.02 -14.30 4.33
N ILE A 101 5.19 -15.14 3.72
CA ILE A 101 4.00 -15.71 4.35
C ILE A 101 3.96 -17.22 4.09
N GLN A 102 3.98 -18.02 5.16
CA GLN A 102 3.56 -19.41 5.10
C GLN A 102 2.08 -19.48 5.46
N GLY A 103 1.27 -19.82 4.46
CA GLY A 103 -0.16 -20.08 4.64
C GLY A 103 -0.39 -21.47 5.22
N PHE A 104 -1.42 -21.60 6.05
CA PHE A 104 -1.90 -22.89 6.54
C PHE A 104 -3.42 -22.98 6.53
N LYS A 105 -3.91 -24.19 6.35
CA LYS A 105 -5.33 -24.55 6.39
C LYS A 105 -5.60 -25.57 7.49
N ASN A 106 -6.58 -25.29 8.35
CA ASN A 106 -6.94 -26.25 9.39
C ASN A 106 -7.76 -27.43 8.84
N ARG A 107 -7.44 -28.65 9.26
CA ARG A 107 -8.10 -29.89 8.82
C ARG A 107 -9.43 -30.15 9.53
N ASN A 108 -9.61 -29.59 10.72
CA ASN A 108 -10.73 -29.88 11.62
C ASN A 108 -11.62 -28.65 11.87
N LEU A 109 -11.10 -27.45 11.62
CA LEU A 109 -11.81 -26.19 11.69
C LEU A 109 -11.80 -25.52 10.31
N PRO A 110 -12.87 -24.85 9.90
CA PRO A 110 -12.89 -24.11 8.65
C PRO A 110 -12.22 -22.73 8.82
N GLY A 111 -10.91 -22.75 9.03
CA GLY A 111 -10.10 -21.55 9.27
C GLY A 111 -8.66 -21.71 8.76
N PHE A 112 -7.97 -20.59 8.68
CA PHE A 112 -6.60 -20.50 8.17
C PHE A 112 -5.64 -19.96 9.21
N ALA A 113 -4.35 -20.13 8.98
CA ALA A 113 -3.31 -19.44 9.71
C ALA A 113 -2.33 -18.78 8.74
N ALA A 114 -1.83 -17.60 9.09
CA ALA A 114 -0.75 -16.92 8.40
C ALA A 114 0.43 -16.79 9.37
N LEU A 115 1.53 -17.50 9.09
CA LEU A 115 2.82 -17.27 9.75
C LEU A 115 3.64 -16.40 8.82
N TYR A 116 3.98 -15.19 9.23
CA TYR A 116 4.62 -14.23 8.35
C TYR A 116 5.77 -13.48 9.00
N GLU A 117 6.72 -13.06 8.18
CA GLU A 117 7.87 -12.24 8.55
C GLU A 117 7.84 -10.93 7.76
N ILE A 118 8.02 -9.80 8.45
CA ILE A 118 8.27 -8.50 7.83
C ILE A 118 9.77 -8.31 7.72
N ASP A 119 10.33 -8.53 6.53
CA ASP A 119 11.77 -8.65 6.28
C ASP A 119 12.58 -7.46 6.78
N GLN A 120 12.06 -6.25 6.60
CA GLN A 120 12.75 -5.01 6.94
C GLN A 120 13.07 -4.89 8.44
N ILE A 121 12.26 -5.51 9.30
CA ILE A 121 12.40 -5.44 10.76
C ILE A 121 12.62 -6.81 11.41
N GLY A 122 12.60 -7.90 10.62
CA GLY A 122 12.74 -9.27 11.10
C GLY A 122 11.66 -9.69 12.10
N ALA A 123 10.49 -9.06 12.05
CA ALA A 123 9.40 -9.33 12.97
C ALA A 123 8.56 -10.50 12.44
N ILE A 124 8.41 -11.55 13.26
CA ILE A 124 7.64 -12.73 12.95
C ILE A 124 6.31 -12.68 13.72
N HIS A 125 5.22 -12.84 13.00
CA HIS A 125 3.86 -12.79 13.52
C HIS A 125 3.06 -14.01 13.10
N LEU A 126 2.04 -14.34 13.88
CA LEU A 126 1.14 -15.45 13.63
C LEU A 126 -0.31 -15.00 13.83
N ASP A 127 -1.10 -15.19 12.79
CA ASP A 127 -2.53 -14.92 12.78
C ASP A 127 -3.30 -16.21 12.54
N LEU A 128 -4.33 -16.46 13.34
CA LEU A 128 -5.37 -17.47 13.07
C LEU A 128 -6.64 -16.74 12.68
N VAL A 129 -7.28 -17.15 11.58
CA VAL A 129 -8.48 -16.49 11.05
C VAL A 129 -9.61 -17.48 10.79
N CYS A 130 -10.83 -17.03 11.07
CA CYS A 130 -12.06 -17.81 10.99
C CYS A 130 -13.21 -16.90 10.54
N GLU A 131 -13.90 -17.26 9.46
CA GLU A 131 -15.04 -16.51 8.90
C GLU A 131 -16.38 -17.11 9.32
N TYR A 132 -17.28 -16.28 9.84
CA TYR A 132 -18.63 -16.66 10.26
C TYR A 132 -19.63 -16.56 9.11
N SER A 133 -20.69 -17.37 9.14
CA SER A 133 -21.71 -17.39 8.07
C SER A 133 -22.52 -16.09 7.94
N ASP A 134 -22.43 -15.17 8.91
CA ASP A 134 -23.02 -13.83 8.83
C ASP A 134 -22.14 -12.82 8.06
N GLY A 135 -20.99 -13.27 7.55
CA GLY A 135 -20.04 -12.46 6.80
C GLY A 135 -19.07 -11.68 7.68
N THR A 136 -19.07 -11.86 9.00
CA THR A 136 -18.03 -11.34 9.89
C THR A 136 -16.89 -12.34 10.05
N HIS A 137 -15.74 -11.92 10.57
CA HIS A 137 -14.62 -12.81 10.87
C HIS A 137 -13.94 -12.44 12.18
N VAL A 138 -13.24 -13.42 12.75
CA VAL A 138 -12.35 -13.22 13.89
C VAL A 138 -10.92 -13.55 13.50
N THR A 139 -9.99 -12.73 13.96
CA THR A 139 -8.55 -12.97 13.88
C THR A 139 -7.97 -12.99 15.28
N VAL A 140 -7.25 -14.07 15.63
CA VAL A 140 -6.42 -14.14 16.84
C VAL A 140 -4.97 -13.97 16.41
N SER A 141 -4.32 -12.90 16.86
CA SER A 141 -3.04 -12.44 16.32
C SER A 141 -1.99 -12.23 17.41
N THR A 142 -0.72 -12.48 17.09
CA THR A 142 0.42 -12.01 17.89
C THR A 142 0.92 -10.62 17.49
N ALA A 143 0.39 -10.03 16.42
CA ALA A 143 0.75 -8.69 16.01
C ALA A 143 0.35 -7.66 17.10
N PRO A 144 1.19 -6.64 17.36
CA PRO A 144 0.87 -5.58 18.29
C PRO A 144 -0.35 -4.76 17.81
N ASP A 145 -0.91 -3.96 18.72
CA ASP A 145 -1.90 -2.97 18.32
C ASP A 145 -1.24 -1.92 17.42
N ASP A 146 -1.81 -1.73 16.24
CA ASP A 146 -1.36 -0.77 15.24
C ASP A 146 -2.01 0.60 15.42
N GLY A 147 -2.97 0.75 16.35
CA GLY A 147 -3.69 1.99 16.56
C GLY A 147 -4.71 2.32 15.46
N MET A 148 -4.85 1.45 14.48
CA MET A 148 -5.77 1.64 13.35
C MET A 148 -7.17 1.17 13.71
N ASP A 149 -8.17 1.79 13.10
CA ASP A 149 -9.54 1.29 13.19
C ASP A 149 -9.69 0.04 12.30
N HIS A 150 -10.62 -0.82 12.69
CA HIS A 150 -10.98 -2.05 11.96
C HIS A 150 -12.47 -2.01 11.58
N PRO A 151 -12.86 -2.62 10.45
CA PRO A 151 -14.26 -2.68 10.05
C PRO A 151 -15.10 -3.47 11.05
N GLU A 152 -16.39 -3.15 11.18
CA GLU A 152 -17.31 -3.84 12.10
C GLU A 152 -17.43 -5.34 11.83
N PHE A 153 -17.16 -5.77 10.59
CA PHE A 153 -17.14 -7.18 10.21
C PHE A 153 -15.84 -7.91 10.60
N SER A 154 -14.83 -7.22 11.13
CA SER A 154 -13.54 -7.78 11.52
C SER A 154 -13.32 -7.61 13.02
N THR A 155 -13.24 -8.73 13.75
CA THR A 155 -12.86 -8.73 15.15
C THR A 155 -11.41 -9.18 15.29
N MET A 156 -10.54 -8.33 15.82
CA MET A 156 -9.14 -8.68 16.09
C MET A 156 -8.88 -8.84 17.58
N ILE A 157 -8.38 -10.01 17.97
CA ILE A 157 -7.97 -10.35 19.34
C ILE A 157 -6.46 -10.48 19.35
N ARG A 158 -5.80 -9.57 20.06
CA ARG A 158 -4.34 -9.50 20.10
C ARG A 158 -3.80 -10.15 21.36
N LEU A 159 -2.93 -11.13 21.20
CA LEU A 159 -2.16 -11.77 22.26
C LEU A 159 -0.71 -11.27 22.21
N SER A 160 -0.53 -9.95 22.33
CA SER A 160 0.76 -9.26 22.15
C SER A 160 1.81 -9.60 23.21
N HIS A 161 1.43 -10.32 24.27
CA HIS A 161 2.37 -10.88 25.25
C HIS A 161 3.11 -12.13 24.73
N LEU A 162 2.73 -12.68 23.58
CA LEU A 162 3.33 -13.86 22.99
C LEU A 162 4.45 -13.48 22.00
N ASP A 163 5.69 -13.81 22.35
CA ASP A 163 6.88 -13.57 21.53
C ASP A 163 7.20 -14.69 20.52
N LEU A 164 6.36 -15.73 20.49
CA LEU A 164 6.51 -16.93 19.65
C LEU A 164 7.85 -17.67 19.89
N SER A 165 8.46 -17.52 21.08
CA SER A 165 9.70 -18.22 21.44
C SER A 165 9.52 -19.70 21.76
N LYS A 166 8.29 -20.16 21.96
CA LYS A 166 7.97 -21.54 22.37
C LYS A 166 6.74 -22.11 21.66
N PRO A 167 6.70 -23.42 21.38
CA PRO A 167 5.59 -24.04 20.67
C PRO A 167 4.27 -23.97 21.44
N GLU A 168 4.30 -23.97 22.77
CA GLU A 168 3.09 -23.89 23.60
C GLU A 168 2.31 -22.58 23.39
N GLN A 169 2.96 -21.53 22.88
CA GLN A 169 2.29 -20.27 22.59
C GLN A 169 1.37 -20.40 21.36
N VAL A 170 1.71 -21.24 20.38
CA VAL A 170 0.79 -21.56 19.26
C VAL A 170 -0.49 -22.23 19.77
N GLN A 171 -0.34 -23.11 20.77
CA GLN A 171 -1.48 -23.76 21.41
C GLN A 171 -2.37 -22.74 22.15
N GLU A 172 -1.79 -21.69 22.73
CA GLU A 172 -2.54 -20.60 23.36
C GLU A 172 -3.37 -19.81 22.34
N LEU A 173 -2.81 -19.45 21.18
CA LEU A 173 -3.58 -18.85 20.08
C LEU A 173 -4.72 -19.76 19.64
N TYR A 174 -4.44 -21.05 19.47
CA TYR A 174 -5.42 -22.02 19.03
C TYR A 174 -6.56 -22.19 20.04
N GLN A 175 -6.26 -22.29 21.34
CA GLN A 175 -7.27 -22.36 22.39
C GLN A 175 -8.15 -21.11 22.40
N ARG A 176 -7.53 -19.93 22.29
CA ARG A 176 -8.29 -18.67 22.20
C ARG A 176 -9.20 -18.63 20.98
N MET A 177 -8.74 -19.12 19.83
CA MET A 177 -9.57 -19.25 18.63
C MET A 177 -10.75 -20.21 18.84
N GLN A 178 -10.51 -21.37 19.47
CA GLN A 178 -11.56 -22.35 19.77
C GLN A 178 -12.64 -21.78 20.71
N GLU A 179 -12.25 -21.01 21.71
CA GLU A 179 -13.19 -20.31 22.59
C GLU A 179 -14.06 -19.32 21.83
N GLU A 180 -13.46 -18.56 20.91
CA GLU A 180 -14.17 -17.54 20.13
C GLU A 180 -15.17 -18.11 19.14
N ILE A 181 -14.84 -19.23 18.50
CA ILE A 181 -15.73 -19.86 17.53
C ILE A 181 -16.77 -20.76 18.18
N ASN A 182 -16.67 -21.03 19.48
CA ASN A 182 -17.56 -21.95 20.18
C ASN A 182 -19.03 -21.47 20.08
N GLY A 183 -19.89 -22.34 19.55
CA GLY A 183 -21.31 -22.04 19.35
C GLY A 183 -21.62 -21.12 18.16
N LYS A 184 -20.62 -20.71 17.37
CA LYS A 184 -20.81 -19.91 16.15
C LYS A 184 -20.84 -20.81 14.91
N THR A 185 -21.53 -20.34 13.87
CA THR A 185 -21.58 -21.05 12.58
C THR A 185 -20.53 -20.46 11.65
N MET A 186 -19.67 -21.32 11.13
CA MET A 186 -18.53 -20.96 10.30
C MET A 186 -18.84 -21.16 8.82
N VAL A 187 -18.23 -20.36 7.95
CA VAL A 187 -18.20 -20.59 6.51
C VAL A 187 -17.35 -21.82 6.21
N ASP A 188 -17.82 -22.73 5.36
CA ASP A 188 -17.02 -23.85 4.87
C ASP A 188 -15.98 -23.36 3.85
N GLN A 189 -14.70 -23.45 4.21
CA GLN A 189 -13.57 -23.01 3.37
C GLN A 189 -12.85 -24.21 2.71
N THR A 190 -13.41 -25.42 2.74
CA THR A 190 -12.74 -26.66 2.30
C THR A 190 -12.17 -26.57 0.88
N ASN A 191 -12.85 -25.89 -0.04
CA ASN A 191 -12.45 -25.80 -1.45
C ASN A 191 -11.65 -24.54 -1.82
N ARG A 192 -11.34 -23.65 -0.86
CA ARG A 192 -10.64 -22.38 -1.12
C ARG A 192 -9.17 -22.47 -0.70
N SER A 193 -8.25 -21.90 -1.48
CA SER A 193 -6.84 -21.83 -1.08
C SER A 193 -6.64 -20.74 -0.02
N PHE A 194 -5.57 -20.86 0.78
CA PHE A 194 -5.13 -19.79 1.67
C PHE A 194 -4.98 -18.45 0.93
N GLU A 195 -4.31 -18.47 -0.23
CA GLU A 195 -4.08 -17.31 -1.09
C GLU A 195 -5.37 -16.56 -1.41
N GLU A 196 -6.35 -17.28 -1.98
CA GLU A 196 -7.64 -16.71 -2.37
C GLU A 196 -8.35 -16.08 -1.16
N VAL A 197 -8.30 -16.71 0.00
CA VAL A 197 -8.97 -16.21 1.22
C VAL A 197 -8.24 -14.98 1.77
N PHE A 198 -6.91 -14.99 1.76
CA PHE A 198 -6.07 -13.90 2.24
C PHE A 198 -6.28 -12.63 1.40
N GLU A 199 -6.14 -12.74 0.07
CA GLU A 199 -6.27 -11.60 -0.84
C GLU A 199 -7.68 -11.00 -0.81
N ASN A 200 -8.72 -11.84 -0.76
CA ASN A 200 -10.11 -11.37 -0.66
C ASN A 200 -10.37 -10.67 0.69
N SER A 201 -9.84 -11.20 1.79
CA SER A 201 -9.97 -10.58 3.12
C SER A 201 -9.26 -9.22 3.17
N TRP A 202 -8.07 -9.14 2.59
CA TRP A 202 -7.33 -7.89 2.43
C TRP A 202 -8.10 -6.87 1.60
N ALA A 203 -8.53 -7.25 0.40
CA ALA A 203 -9.26 -6.39 -0.52
C ALA A 203 -10.53 -5.83 0.14
N ARG A 204 -11.31 -6.68 0.83
CA ARG A 204 -12.52 -6.26 1.54
C ARG A 204 -12.22 -5.26 2.66
N SER A 205 -11.13 -5.46 3.40
CA SER A 205 -10.71 -4.53 4.47
C SER A 205 -10.22 -3.20 3.89
N MET A 206 -9.50 -3.22 2.78
CA MET A 206 -9.06 -2.02 2.07
C MET A 206 -10.22 -1.27 1.41
N ASP A 207 -11.24 -1.96 0.90
CA ASP A 207 -12.44 -1.32 0.36
C ASP A 207 -13.17 -0.50 1.41
N TRP A 208 -13.31 -1.04 2.62
CA TRP A 208 -13.84 -0.28 3.76
C TRP A 208 -12.96 0.93 4.12
N ARG A 209 -11.63 0.83 4.01
CA ARG A 209 -10.73 1.99 4.21
C ARG A 209 -10.91 3.03 3.11
N ILE A 210 -11.03 2.62 1.85
CA ILE A 210 -11.26 3.49 0.69
C ILE A 210 -12.57 4.28 0.87
N GLU A 211 -13.66 3.60 1.27
CA GLU A 211 -14.96 4.22 1.52
C GLU A 211 -14.87 5.37 2.53
N ARG A 212 -14.07 5.18 3.59
CA ARG A 212 -13.80 6.19 4.63
C ARG A 212 -12.81 7.29 4.22
N GLY A 213 -12.15 7.17 3.07
CA GLY A 213 -11.14 8.11 2.60
C GLY A 213 -9.74 7.88 3.16
N GLY A 214 -9.43 6.65 3.59
CA GLY A 214 -8.12 6.27 4.13
C GLY A 214 -7.99 6.48 5.64
N ILE A 215 -6.78 6.81 6.09
CA ILE A 215 -6.48 7.02 7.51
C ILE A 215 -7.13 8.31 8.05
N THR A 216 -7.67 8.23 9.26
CA THR A 216 -8.28 9.36 9.94
C THR A 216 -7.30 10.11 10.85
N THR A 217 -7.61 11.36 11.17
CA THR A 217 -6.86 12.14 12.17
C THR A 217 -6.83 11.46 13.54
N ALA A 218 -7.91 10.78 13.94
CA ALA A 218 -7.97 10.07 15.21
C ALA A 218 -7.04 8.84 15.23
N GLU A 219 -6.94 8.11 14.13
CA GLU A 219 -5.98 7.01 13.97
C GLU A 219 -4.54 7.53 14.02
N ILE A 220 -4.21 8.61 13.29
CA ILE A 220 -2.86 9.21 13.31
C ILE A 220 -2.44 9.59 14.74
N ILE A 221 -3.33 10.23 15.51
CA ILE A 221 -3.05 10.60 16.90
C ILE A 221 -2.84 9.34 17.76
N ARG A 222 -3.67 8.31 17.60
CA ARG A 222 -3.58 7.05 18.37
C ARG A 222 -2.30 6.28 18.06
N VAL A 223 -1.90 6.23 16.79
CA VAL A 223 -0.63 5.64 16.33
C VAL A 223 0.54 6.34 17.02
N ALA A 224 0.56 7.67 17.02
CA ALA A 224 1.60 8.44 17.69
C ALA A 224 1.64 8.17 19.21
N GLU A 225 0.47 8.11 19.86
CA GLU A 225 0.36 7.79 21.29
C GLU A 225 0.88 6.38 21.63
N ILE A 226 0.50 5.36 20.85
CA ILE A 226 0.97 3.97 21.02
C ILE A 226 2.48 3.89 20.85
N ASN A 227 3.04 4.65 19.92
CA ASN A 227 4.48 4.71 19.68
C ASN A 227 5.26 5.61 20.66
N GLY A 228 4.58 6.22 21.64
CA GLY A 228 5.20 7.10 22.63
C GLY A 228 5.70 8.43 22.06
N GLN A 229 5.14 8.85 20.93
CA GLN A 229 5.50 10.08 20.23
C GLN A 229 4.65 11.27 20.72
N PRO A 230 5.14 12.52 20.53
CA PRO A 230 4.32 13.69 20.79
C PRO A 230 3.10 13.71 19.88
N LYS A 231 2.03 14.37 20.33
CA LYS A 231 0.83 14.58 19.52
C LYS A 231 1.22 15.31 18.21
N PRO A 232 0.88 14.75 17.03
CA PRO A 232 1.16 15.39 15.76
C PRO A 232 0.47 16.74 15.62
N SER A 233 1.14 17.68 14.97
CA SER A 233 0.60 18.95 14.50
C SER A 233 -0.37 18.73 13.33
N GLN A 234 -1.13 19.77 12.99
CA GLN A 234 -2.09 19.69 11.88
C GLN A 234 -1.40 19.46 10.52
N GLU A 235 -0.20 20.03 10.34
CA GLU A 235 0.61 19.84 9.14
C GLU A 235 1.09 18.39 9.02
N GLU A 236 1.64 17.82 10.09
CA GLU A 236 2.05 16.41 10.13
C GLU A 236 0.87 15.46 9.89
N ILE A 237 -0.32 15.79 10.38
CA ILE A 237 -1.55 15.02 10.13
C ILE A 237 -1.91 15.02 8.63
N GLU A 238 -1.84 16.16 7.95
CA GLU A 238 -2.17 16.20 6.53
C GLU A 238 -1.09 15.52 5.68
N VAL A 239 0.19 15.62 6.05
CA VAL A 239 1.28 14.86 5.43
C VAL A 239 1.06 13.35 5.56
N ALA A 240 0.64 12.87 6.74
CA ALA A 240 0.36 11.45 6.96
C ALA A 240 -0.84 10.91 6.17
N LYS A 241 -1.83 11.77 5.87
CA LYS A 241 -2.97 11.39 5.03
C LYS A 241 -2.65 11.38 3.54
N PHE A 242 -1.68 12.16 3.10
CA PHE A 242 -1.40 12.37 1.69
C PHE A 242 -1.15 11.06 0.92
N PRO A 243 -0.30 10.11 1.39
CA PRO A 243 -0.09 8.84 0.70
C PRO A 243 -1.37 8.01 0.52
N TRP A 244 -2.29 8.07 1.49
CA TRP A 244 -3.58 7.39 1.38
C TRP A 244 -4.48 8.04 0.33
N LYS A 245 -4.57 9.37 0.32
CA LYS A 245 -5.37 10.12 -0.67
C LYS A 245 -4.87 9.84 -2.08
N GLU A 246 -3.55 9.89 -2.29
CA GLU A 246 -2.91 9.64 -3.58
C GLU A 246 -3.15 8.21 -4.07
N GLN A 247 -2.94 7.20 -3.22
CA GLN A 247 -3.18 5.80 -3.60
C GLN A 247 -4.65 5.54 -3.91
N ILE A 248 -5.58 6.12 -3.15
CA ILE A 248 -7.02 5.98 -3.38
C ILE A 248 -7.44 6.64 -4.70
N ASP A 249 -6.98 7.86 -4.97
CA ASP A 249 -7.25 8.59 -6.23
C ASP A 249 -6.76 7.79 -7.43
N SER A 250 -5.50 7.34 -7.38
CA SER A 250 -4.88 6.54 -8.44
C SER A 250 -5.61 5.22 -8.67
N PHE A 251 -5.93 4.49 -7.61
CA PHE A 251 -6.63 3.20 -7.69
C PHE A 251 -8.02 3.33 -8.33
N ILE A 252 -8.81 4.32 -7.91
CA ILE A 252 -10.15 4.55 -8.46
C ILE A 252 -10.06 5.03 -9.90
N THR A 253 -9.15 5.95 -10.20
CA THR A 253 -8.86 6.43 -11.56
C THR A 253 -8.53 5.26 -12.48
N ASP A 254 -7.68 4.33 -12.05
CA ASP A 254 -7.32 3.14 -12.84
C ASP A 254 -8.50 2.18 -13.05
N GLN A 255 -9.35 1.99 -12.04
CA GLN A 255 -10.56 1.18 -12.18
C GLN A 255 -11.52 1.79 -13.21
N ILE A 256 -11.75 3.10 -13.13
CA ILE A 256 -12.61 3.82 -14.08
C ILE A 256 -12.00 3.78 -15.47
N ARG A 257 -10.70 4.04 -15.61
CA ARG A 257 -9.97 3.97 -16.88
C ARG A 257 -10.12 2.60 -17.53
N LYS A 258 -9.85 1.52 -16.79
CA LYS A 258 -9.99 0.14 -17.30
C LYS A 258 -11.43 -0.17 -17.71
N SER A 259 -12.41 0.24 -16.91
CA SER A 259 -13.83 0.04 -17.22
C SER A 259 -14.25 0.82 -18.47
N TYR A 260 -13.83 2.09 -18.56
CA TYR A 260 -14.08 2.97 -19.68
C TYR A 260 -13.50 2.39 -20.97
N LEU A 261 -12.21 2.04 -20.99
CA LEU A 261 -11.52 1.46 -22.14
C LEU A 261 -12.13 0.12 -22.60
N LYS A 262 -12.70 -0.68 -21.69
CA LYS A 262 -13.36 -1.94 -22.04
C LYS A 262 -14.72 -1.74 -22.71
N ASN A 263 -15.38 -0.62 -22.44
CA ASN A 263 -16.76 -0.35 -22.84
C ASN A 263 -16.88 0.65 -24.00
N THR A 264 -15.78 1.28 -24.44
CA THR A 264 -15.78 2.14 -25.62
C THR A 264 -15.65 1.32 -26.92
N ASN A 265 -16.30 1.82 -27.98
CA ASN A 265 -16.17 1.28 -29.35
C ASN A 265 -15.21 2.12 -30.20
N MET A 266 -14.18 2.71 -29.58
CA MET A 266 -13.19 3.52 -30.29
C MET A 266 -12.39 2.65 -31.26
N SER A 267 -12.12 3.20 -32.45
CA SER A 267 -11.15 2.64 -33.38
C SER A 267 -9.72 2.77 -32.84
N GLY A 268 -8.76 2.05 -33.43
CA GLY A 268 -7.35 2.10 -32.99
C GLY A 268 -6.74 3.49 -33.08
N ASP A 269 -7.08 4.24 -34.14
CA ASP A 269 -6.58 5.61 -34.33
C ASP A 269 -7.19 6.58 -33.30
N GLU A 270 -8.51 6.48 -33.05
CA GLU A 270 -9.18 7.24 -31.98
C GLU A 270 -8.60 6.89 -30.60
N TRP A 271 -8.12 5.65 -30.42
CA TRP A 271 -7.54 5.19 -29.17
C TRP A 271 -6.20 5.85 -28.89
N GLU A 272 -5.30 5.91 -29.88
CA GLU A 272 -3.98 6.56 -29.76
C GLU A 272 -4.13 8.06 -29.48
N GLU A 273 -5.09 8.74 -30.12
CA GLU A 273 -5.32 10.17 -29.91
C GLU A 273 -5.98 10.50 -28.55
N THR A 274 -6.70 9.56 -27.95
CA THR A 274 -7.52 9.81 -26.75
C THR A 274 -6.81 9.46 -25.45
N LEU A 275 -5.97 8.41 -25.46
CA LEU A 275 -5.45 7.81 -24.23
C LEU A 275 -4.59 8.77 -23.39
N ASP A 276 -3.70 9.51 -24.04
CA ASP A 276 -2.78 10.45 -23.38
C ASP A 276 -3.48 11.72 -22.89
N ARG A 277 -4.71 11.98 -23.37
CA ARG A 277 -5.51 13.16 -23.04
C ARG A 277 -6.60 12.89 -22.02
N LEU A 278 -6.72 11.64 -21.55
CA LEU A 278 -7.81 11.22 -20.67
C LEU A 278 -7.62 11.79 -19.26
N VAL A 279 -8.56 12.64 -18.83
CA VAL A 279 -8.63 13.16 -17.46
C VAL A 279 -9.89 12.63 -16.79
N ILE A 280 -9.71 11.90 -15.69
CA ILE A 280 -10.79 11.29 -14.93
C ILE A 280 -10.91 12.03 -13.61
N VAL A 281 -12.11 12.52 -13.32
CA VAL A 281 -12.43 13.19 -12.06
C VAL A 281 -13.55 12.41 -11.38
N HIS A 282 -13.32 11.96 -10.16
CA HIS A 282 -14.28 11.17 -9.39
C HIS A 282 -14.52 11.75 -8.00
N GLU A 283 -15.55 11.26 -7.32
CA GLU A 283 -15.99 11.77 -6.02
C GLU A 283 -14.94 11.69 -4.89
N LYS A 284 -13.89 10.89 -5.11
CA LYS A 284 -12.75 10.70 -4.20
C LYS A 284 -11.44 11.32 -4.71
N SER A 285 -11.46 12.05 -5.83
CA SER A 285 -10.23 12.62 -6.38
C SER A 285 -9.62 13.64 -5.44
N ASP A 286 -8.27 13.74 -5.42
CA ASP A 286 -7.58 14.74 -4.63
C ASP A 286 -7.71 16.12 -5.30
N PRO A 287 -8.45 17.08 -4.70
CA PRO A 287 -8.57 18.41 -5.28
C PRO A 287 -7.23 19.13 -5.37
N THR A 288 -6.25 18.83 -4.51
CA THR A 288 -4.93 19.48 -4.52
C THR A 288 -4.20 19.21 -5.82
N ARG A 289 -4.21 17.95 -6.28
CA ARG A 289 -3.64 17.54 -7.57
C ARG A 289 -4.32 18.26 -8.73
N LEU A 290 -5.65 18.26 -8.76
CA LEU A 290 -6.43 18.91 -9.82
C LEU A 290 -6.20 20.43 -9.85
N ILE A 291 -6.09 21.07 -8.68
CA ILE A 291 -5.79 22.50 -8.56
C ILE A 291 -4.41 22.80 -9.16
N SER A 292 -3.38 22.03 -8.78
CA SER A 292 -2.02 22.20 -9.29
C SER A 292 -1.96 22.02 -10.81
N GLU A 293 -2.58 20.96 -11.34
CA GLU A 293 -2.65 20.71 -12.79
C GLU A 293 -3.36 21.85 -13.54
N LEU A 294 -4.49 22.34 -13.04
CA LEU A 294 -5.20 23.47 -13.67
C LEU A 294 -4.41 24.78 -13.54
N ALA A 295 -3.74 25.02 -12.41
CA ALA A 295 -2.92 26.21 -12.20
C ALA A 295 -1.74 26.25 -13.18
N ASP A 296 -1.06 25.12 -13.41
CA ASP A 296 -0.02 24.98 -14.42
C ASP A 296 -0.56 25.33 -15.81
N ILE A 297 -1.71 24.74 -16.19
CA ILE A 297 -2.31 24.95 -17.53
C ILE A 297 -2.68 26.42 -17.77
N ILE A 298 -3.21 27.10 -16.75
CA ILE A 298 -3.63 28.50 -16.84
C ILE A 298 -2.42 29.44 -16.85
N THR A 299 -1.40 29.16 -16.03
CA THR A 299 -0.27 30.08 -15.85
C THR A 299 0.79 29.93 -16.94
N TYR A 300 0.96 28.73 -17.50
CA TYR A 300 1.94 28.44 -18.56
C TYR A 300 1.58 29.06 -19.93
N ASP A 301 0.32 29.48 -20.16
CA ASP A 301 -0.09 30.14 -21.42
C ASP A 301 0.16 31.65 -21.45
N ASN A 302 0.33 32.26 -20.29
CA ASN A 302 0.68 33.66 -20.24
C ASN A 302 2.18 33.71 -20.54
N ASP A 303 2.56 34.15 -21.74
CA ASP A 303 3.91 34.66 -21.98
C ASP A 303 4.20 35.69 -20.87
N LEU A 304 4.90 35.27 -19.81
CA LEU A 304 5.23 36.10 -18.64
C LEU A 304 6.33 37.10 -19.02
N ASP A 305 6.02 37.97 -19.98
CA ASP A 305 6.79 39.17 -20.35
C ASP A 305 6.27 40.43 -19.61
N GLU A 306 5.28 40.29 -18.71
CA GLU A 306 4.83 41.39 -17.85
C GLU A 306 5.57 41.34 -16.51
N GLU A 307 6.54 42.25 -16.35
CA GLU A 307 7.12 42.63 -15.06
C GLU A 307 5.98 42.87 -14.05
N GLU A 308 5.91 42.03 -13.02
CA GLU A 308 4.84 42.06 -12.01
C GLU A 308 4.75 43.41 -11.27
N GLU A 309 3.55 44.02 -11.23
CA GLU A 309 3.29 45.23 -10.43
C GLU A 309 3.22 44.98 -8.92
N ASP A 310 3.00 43.74 -8.46
CA ASP A 310 2.70 43.42 -7.04
C ASP A 310 3.61 42.35 -6.37
N GLY A 311 4.50 41.68 -7.10
CA GLY A 311 5.50 40.74 -6.55
C GLY A 311 4.96 39.44 -5.94
N GLU A 312 3.73 39.05 -6.26
CA GLU A 312 3.11 37.79 -5.84
C GLU A 312 3.07 36.81 -7.02
N ASP A 313 3.61 35.61 -6.81
CA ASP A 313 3.75 34.56 -7.82
C ASP A 313 2.38 34.24 -8.49
N PRO A 314 2.24 34.43 -9.82
CA PRO A 314 1.01 34.18 -10.56
C PRO A 314 0.47 32.75 -10.38
N TYR A 315 1.35 31.78 -10.21
CA TYR A 315 0.99 30.39 -9.95
C TYR A 315 0.31 30.25 -8.59
N LEU A 316 0.92 30.80 -7.52
CA LEU A 316 0.33 30.75 -6.17
C LEU A 316 -1.02 31.48 -6.10
N LYS A 317 -1.13 32.62 -6.78
CA LYS A 317 -2.40 33.36 -6.89
C LYS A 317 -3.49 32.51 -7.56
N MET A 318 -3.15 31.80 -8.63
CA MET A 318 -4.06 30.91 -9.34
C MET A 318 -4.46 29.71 -8.48
N GLU A 319 -3.51 29.06 -7.81
CA GLU A 319 -3.80 27.98 -6.86
C GLU A 319 -4.76 28.43 -5.76
N HIS A 320 -4.54 29.62 -5.17
CA HIS A 320 -5.44 30.18 -4.16
C HIS A 320 -6.86 30.41 -4.70
N GLN A 321 -6.98 30.92 -5.93
CA GLN A 321 -8.27 31.14 -6.59
C GLN A 321 -8.98 29.81 -6.87
N LEU A 322 -8.28 28.84 -7.46
CA LEU A 322 -8.82 27.51 -7.76
C LEU A 322 -9.22 26.80 -6.47
N LYS A 323 -8.40 26.87 -5.42
CA LYS A 323 -8.75 26.32 -4.10
C LYS A 323 -10.07 26.90 -3.58
N ALA A 324 -10.26 28.22 -3.69
CA ALA A 324 -11.51 28.85 -3.28
C ALA A 324 -12.72 28.36 -4.09
N VAL A 325 -12.54 28.06 -5.39
CA VAL A 325 -13.58 27.44 -6.23
C VAL A 325 -13.93 26.05 -5.73
N PHE A 326 -12.94 25.16 -5.57
CA PHE A 326 -13.16 23.80 -5.08
C PHE A 326 -13.80 23.78 -3.67
N ASP A 327 -13.37 24.66 -2.77
CA ASP A 327 -13.93 24.77 -1.41
C ASP A 327 -15.39 25.29 -1.40
N SER A 328 -15.82 26.00 -2.45
CA SER A 328 -17.17 26.57 -2.56
C SER A 328 -18.22 25.61 -3.12
N GLU A 329 -17.79 24.51 -3.73
CA GLU A 329 -18.64 23.55 -4.42
C GLU A 329 -18.91 22.30 -3.54
N PRO A 330 -20.06 21.62 -3.71
CA PRO A 330 -20.45 20.50 -2.86
C PRO A 330 -19.68 19.20 -3.14
N SER A 331 -18.96 19.12 -4.27
CA SER A 331 -18.16 17.95 -4.64
C SER A 331 -16.93 18.34 -5.47
N VAL A 332 -15.92 17.47 -5.49
CA VAL A 332 -14.71 17.65 -6.31
C VAL A 332 -15.05 17.73 -7.80
N ILE A 333 -16.05 16.96 -8.25
CA ILE A 333 -16.53 16.99 -9.64
C ILE A 333 -17.12 18.36 -9.98
N ASP A 334 -17.97 18.91 -9.12
CA ASP A 334 -18.58 20.23 -9.33
C ASP A 334 -17.53 21.35 -9.24
N GLY A 335 -16.57 21.22 -8.31
CA GLY A 335 -15.39 22.08 -8.20
C GLY A 335 -14.56 22.09 -9.47
N PHE A 336 -14.27 20.92 -10.05
CA PHE A 336 -13.55 20.80 -11.31
C PHE A 336 -14.33 21.44 -12.46
N ARG A 337 -15.63 21.16 -12.59
CA ARG A 337 -16.48 21.82 -13.61
C ARG A 337 -16.44 23.33 -13.53
N LYS A 338 -16.50 23.87 -12.31
CA LYS A 338 -16.46 25.31 -12.09
C LYS A 338 -15.07 25.89 -12.37
N ALA A 339 -14.02 25.17 -12.00
CA ALA A 339 -12.64 25.56 -12.24
C ALA A 339 -12.30 25.60 -13.74
N MET A 340 -12.90 24.72 -14.56
CA MET A 340 -12.72 24.75 -16.01
C MET A 340 -13.22 26.05 -16.66
N GLU A 341 -14.15 26.79 -16.04
CA GLU A 341 -14.58 28.11 -16.55
C GLU A 341 -13.46 29.18 -16.50
N LEU A 342 -12.38 28.92 -15.75
CA LEU A 342 -11.21 29.79 -15.66
C LEU A 342 -10.13 29.45 -16.70
N LEU A 343 -10.30 28.37 -17.46
CA LEU A 343 -9.34 27.97 -18.48
C LEU A 343 -9.40 28.91 -19.70
N PRO A 344 -8.25 29.18 -20.34
CA PRO A 344 -8.23 29.84 -21.64
C PRO A 344 -9.08 29.08 -22.67
N PRO A 345 -9.76 29.75 -23.63
CA PRO A 345 -10.63 29.09 -24.62
C PRO A 345 -9.95 27.99 -25.46
N ARG A 346 -8.63 28.07 -25.65
CA ARG A 346 -7.85 27.04 -26.37
C ARG A 346 -7.51 25.82 -25.52
N LYS A 347 -7.70 25.93 -24.20
CA LYS A 347 -7.35 24.91 -23.21
C LYS A 347 -8.56 24.25 -22.57
N GLU A 348 -9.74 24.39 -23.17
CA GLU A 348 -10.98 23.79 -22.66
C GLU A 348 -10.94 22.26 -22.76
N TYR A 349 -11.33 21.61 -21.68
CA TYR A 349 -11.52 20.17 -21.64
C TYR A 349 -12.85 19.80 -22.26
N THR A 350 -12.89 18.70 -23.00
CA THR A 350 -14.13 18.19 -23.58
C THR A 350 -14.70 17.06 -22.72
N HIS A 351 -15.93 17.19 -22.24
CA HIS A 351 -16.62 16.11 -21.54
C HIS A 351 -16.91 14.96 -22.50
N HIS A 352 -16.51 13.75 -22.09
CA HIS A 352 -16.60 12.56 -22.94
C HIS A 352 -17.49 11.46 -22.33
N GLY A 353 -17.73 11.47 -21.02
CA GLY A 353 -18.65 10.53 -20.41
C GLY A 353 -18.75 10.66 -18.90
N SER A 354 -19.72 9.97 -18.31
CA SER A 354 -19.90 9.88 -16.87
C SER A 354 -20.30 8.47 -16.46
N THR A 355 -19.92 8.06 -15.26
CA THR A 355 -20.31 6.79 -14.65
C THR A 355 -20.82 7.04 -13.23
N GLU A 356 -21.83 6.27 -12.82
CA GLU A 356 -22.40 6.32 -11.47
C GLU A 356 -21.96 5.13 -10.61
N THR A 357 -21.47 4.05 -11.23
CA THR A 357 -21.09 2.82 -10.54
C THR A 357 -19.79 2.24 -11.10
N PRO A 358 -18.88 1.71 -10.26
CA PRO A 358 -18.96 1.66 -8.79
C PRO A 358 -18.66 3.01 -8.11
N TRP A 359 -18.09 3.97 -8.84
CA TRP A 359 -17.76 5.31 -8.36
C TRP A 359 -18.43 6.36 -9.24
N ARG A 360 -18.95 7.42 -8.62
CA ARG A 360 -19.44 8.57 -9.39
C ARG A 360 -18.24 9.30 -9.98
N SER A 361 -18.19 9.40 -11.31
CA SER A 361 -17.08 10.02 -12.02
C SER A 361 -17.46 10.63 -13.37
N GLU A 362 -16.59 11.50 -13.85
CA GLU A 362 -16.64 12.11 -15.16
C GLU A 362 -15.29 11.96 -15.88
N VAL A 363 -15.39 11.72 -17.18
CA VAL A 363 -14.28 11.50 -18.07
C VAL A 363 -14.22 12.68 -19.04
N TYR A 364 -13.06 13.33 -19.07
CA TYR A 364 -12.75 14.47 -19.89
C TYR A 364 -11.58 14.16 -20.82
N LEU A 365 -11.50 14.88 -21.93
CA LEU A 365 -10.31 14.95 -22.75
C LEU A 365 -9.69 16.33 -22.60
N SER A 366 -8.41 16.36 -22.24
CA SER A 366 -7.61 17.57 -22.29
C SER A 366 -7.46 18.04 -23.76
N PRO A 367 -7.10 19.32 -23.99
CA PRO A 367 -6.79 19.84 -25.32
C PRO A 367 -5.68 19.04 -26.00
N ASN A 368 -5.62 19.03 -27.33
CA ASN A 368 -4.43 18.51 -28.01
C ASN A 368 -3.33 19.59 -27.98
N PHE A 369 -2.36 19.45 -27.07
CA PHE A 369 -1.25 20.39 -26.95
C PHE A 369 -0.14 20.18 -28.01
N TYR A 370 -0.22 19.13 -28.82
CA TYR A 370 0.82 18.79 -29.80
C TYR A 370 0.60 19.35 -31.21
N ASP A 371 -0.58 19.90 -31.52
CA ASP A 371 -0.86 20.45 -32.86
C ASP A 371 -0.32 21.87 -33.06
N ASP A 372 0.07 22.57 -31.99
CA ASP A 372 0.50 23.98 -32.04
C ASP A 372 1.95 24.20 -32.54
N GLU A 373 2.77 23.14 -32.69
CA GLU A 373 4.13 23.29 -33.25
C GLU A 373 4.19 23.33 -34.79
N ASN A 374 3.07 23.07 -35.49
CA ASN A 374 3.06 22.98 -36.96
C ASN A 374 2.52 24.22 -37.70
N ASP A 375 2.11 25.27 -36.98
CA ASP A 375 1.56 26.50 -37.54
C ASP A 375 2.53 27.71 -37.41
N PHE A 376 3.83 27.50 -37.62
CA PHE A 376 4.84 28.56 -37.76
C PHE A 376 5.55 28.57 -39.12
#